data_AF-A0A4P8RJP1-F1
#
_entry.id   AF-A0A4P8RJP1-F1
#
_cell.length_a   1.000
_cell.length_b   1.000
_cell.length_c   1.000
_cell.angle_alpha   90.00
_cell.angle_beta   90.00
_cell.angle_gamma   90.00
#
_symmetry.space_group_name_H-M   'P 1'
#
loop_
_entity.id
_entity.type
_entity.pdbx_description
1 polymer ?
#
loop_
_entity_poly.entity_id
_entity_poly.type
_entity_poly.pdbx_seq_one_letter_code
_entity_poly.pdbx_strand_id
1 'polypeptide(L)'
;MTFQEYREQVSIIQVAESLGYVFDPLKGRKSPEFKHPDGDRIIINNPGDSSRQMYFNRDGSNDKGSVIDFVANRLHRFQGSFRNEIDGINRVLSRYAYASQPKASAYAVTEAKPFDKSRFVESEASVFKLHYLIKERGLSSETVQLFLPYIRLVRDAEKDNAYTNIAFPLQRPASSETIGYDLRNYGFKGVAAGSDRKHGVWVADFAQNPVLTRHVYFAENPIDAMSFYQLEKDKRDFSNSVFVSFGGGMSRMQVELSLKAWPHAQKHTIFDNDYQGKIYDIYLATAIVGKPYTFTKNADSITFSLDEKKFDIPVDKLSLFAFEKNSGIRSGLQVHKPLGHKDYNDIIHPKNDQENRIPMKVKL
;
A
#
# COMPACT_ATOMS: atom_id res chain seq x y z
N MET A 1 -14.41 -35.93 9.74
CA MET A 1 -13.12 -35.41 9.25
C MET A 1 -12.57 -34.39 10.22
N THR A 2 -11.26 -34.32 10.35
CA THR A 2 -10.57 -33.29 11.13
C THR A 2 -10.50 -31.99 10.34
N PHE A 3 -10.25 -30.87 11.04
CA PHE A 3 -10.00 -29.58 10.39
C PHE A 3 -8.78 -29.58 9.46
N GLN A 4 -7.77 -30.39 9.76
CA GLN A 4 -6.62 -30.57 8.88
C GLN A 4 -7.03 -31.25 7.57
N GLU A 5 -7.83 -32.34 7.64
CA GLU A 5 -8.35 -33.03 6.47
C GLU A 5 -9.22 -32.12 5.60
N TYR A 6 -10.05 -31.25 6.21
CA TYR A 6 -10.82 -30.28 5.44
C TYR A 6 -9.95 -29.24 4.73
N ARG A 7 -8.85 -28.79 5.35
CA ARG A 7 -7.91 -27.87 4.67
C ARG A 7 -7.29 -28.50 3.44
N GLU A 8 -6.99 -29.80 3.50
CA GLU A 8 -6.41 -30.53 2.37
C GLU A 8 -7.44 -30.79 1.26
N GLN A 9 -8.70 -31.04 1.62
CA GLN A 9 -9.73 -31.53 0.70
C GLN A 9 -10.74 -30.49 0.23
N VAL A 10 -10.82 -29.31 0.86
CA VAL A 10 -11.80 -28.26 0.51
C VAL A 10 -11.09 -27.01 0.02
N SER A 11 -11.42 -26.58 -1.20
CA SER A 11 -10.87 -25.36 -1.78
C SER A 11 -11.70 -24.14 -1.36
N ILE A 12 -11.03 -23.07 -0.92
CA ILE A 12 -11.64 -21.77 -0.66
C ILE A 12 -12.35 -21.25 -1.90
N ILE A 13 -11.75 -21.44 -3.08
CA ILE A 13 -12.33 -21.00 -4.36
C ILE A 13 -13.70 -21.63 -4.57
N GLN A 14 -13.80 -22.94 -4.38
CA GLN A 14 -15.05 -23.68 -4.56
C GLN A 14 -16.14 -23.21 -3.59
N VAL A 15 -15.78 -23.01 -2.32
CA VAL A 15 -16.73 -22.52 -1.32
C VAL A 15 -17.16 -21.08 -1.66
N ALA A 16 -16.25 -20.22 -2.07
CA ALA A 16 -16.54 -18.84 -2.47
C ALA A 16 -17.46 -18.79 -3.70
N GLU A 17 -17.17 -19.54 -4.76
CA GLU A 17 -18.02 -19.61 -5.96
C GLU A 17 -19.43 -20.08 -5.62
N SER A 18 -19.57 -21.04 -4.71
CA SER A 18 -20.89 -21.51 -4.27
C SER A 18 -21.70 -20.47 -3.48
N LEU A 19 -21.02 -19.48 -2.90
CA LEU A 19 -21.63 -18.31 -2.27
C LEU A 19 -21.90 -17.17 -3.27
N GLY A 20 -21.59 -17.34 -4.56
CA GLY A 20 -21.81 -16.34 -5.60
C GLY A 20 -20.64 -15.37 -5.82
N TYR A 21 -19.44 -15.68 -5.32
CA TYR A 21 -18.25 -14.91 -5.67
C TYR A 21 -17.82 -15.23 -7.11
N VAL A 22 -17.40 -14.19 -7.84
CA VAL A 22 -16.94 -14.30 -9.22
C VAL A 22 -15.49 -13.83 -9.31
N PHE A 23 -14.65 -14.58 -10.01
CA PHE A 23 -13.26 -14.22 -10.28
C PHE A 23 -13.17 -12.92 -11.11
N ASP A 24 -12.34 -11.97 -10.69
CA ASP A 24 -12.00 -10.75 -11.43
C ASP A 24 -10.70 -10.96 -12.22
N PRO A 25 -10.75 -11.27 -13.54
CA PRO A 25 -9.57 -11.59 -14.34
C PRO A 25 -8.64 -10.39 -14.57
N LEU A 26 -9.10 -9.17 -14.29
CA LEU A 26 -8.29 -7.95 -14.42
C LEU A 26 -7.40 -7.72 -13.19
N LYS A 27 -7.60 -8.48 -12.11
CA LYS A 27 -6.89 -8.35 -10.84
C LYS A 27 -6.41 -9.72 -10.35
N GLY A 28 -5.43 -9.71 -9.45
CA GLY A 28 -4.99 -10.96 -8.84
C GLY A 28 -4.04 -11.82 -9.69
N ARG A 29 -3.18 -11.16 -10.48
CA ARG A 29 -1.78 -11.56 -10.80
C ARG A 29 -1.41 -12.96 -10.32
N LYS A 30 -1.07 -13.02 -9.03
CA LYS A 30 -0.54 -14.20 -8.33
C LYS A 30 -1.52 -14.86 -7.35
N SER A 31 -2.53 -14.10 -6.97
CA SER A 31 -3.51 -14.47 -5.97
C SER A 31 -4.85 -13.96 -6.50
N PRO A 32 -5.70 -14.80 -7.09
CA PRO A 32 -6.92 -14.37 -7.74
C PRO A 32 -7.82 -13.59 -6.77
N GLU A 33 -8.39 -12.50 -7.27
CA GLU A 33 -9.39 -11.72 -6.54
C GLU A 33 -10.79 -12.21 -6.93
N PHE A 34 -11.61 -12.49 -5.94
CA PHE A 34 -12.99 -12.92 -6.08
C PHE A 34 -13.90 -11.86 -5.46
N LYS A 35 -14.94 -11.47 -6.19
CA LYS A 35 -15.88 -10.43 -5.78
C LYS A 35 -17.28 -10.99 -5.68
N HIS A 36 -17.97 -10.66 -4.59
CA HIS A 36 -19.38 -10.95 -4.40
C HIS A 36 -20.26 -9.73 -4.81
N PRO A 37 -21.51 -9.92 -5.28
CA PRO A 37 -22.39 -8.84 -5.72
C PRO A 37 -22.68 -7.76 -4.67
N ASP A 38 -22.66 -8.10 -3.38
CA ASP A 38 -22.81 -7.14 -2.26
C ASP A 38 -21.60 -6.23 -2.03
N GLY A 39 -20.50 -6.46 -2.75
CA GLY A 39 -19.28 -5.67 -2.66
C GLY A 39 -18.13 -6.34 -1.90
N ASP A 40 -18.33 -7.49 -1.24
CA ASP A 40 -17.25 -8.21 -0.56
C ASP A 40 -16.18 -8.72 -1.54
N ARG A 41 -14.90 -8.69 -1.14
CA ARG A 41 -13.76 -9.00 -2.01
C ARG A 41 -12.65 -9.76 -1.28
N ILE A 42 -12.46 -11.00 -1.67
CA ILE A 42 -11.39 -11.84 -1.13
C ILE A 42 -10.28 -12.03 -2.15
N ILE A 43 -9.04 -12.12 -1.66
CA ILE A 43 -7.89 -12.53 -2.45
C ILE A 43 -7.44 -13.88 -1.94
N ILE A 44 -7.27 -14.86 -2.83
CA ILE A 44 -6.87 -16.23 -2.47
C ILE A 44 -5.42 -16.47 -2.89
N ASN A 45 -4.57 -16.82 -1.94
CA ASN A 45 -3.20 -17.27 -2.16
C ASN A 45 -3.15 -18.77 -2.45
N ASN A 46 -2.13 -19.21 -3.18
CA ASN A 46 -1.92 -20.62 -3.57
C ASN A 46 -3.17 -21.26 -4.23
N PRO A 47 -3.79 -20.62 -5.23
CA PRO A 47 -5.08 -21.06 -5.78
C PRO A 47 -5.06 -22.49 -6.36
N GLY A 48 -3.88 -23.00 -6.75
CA GLY A 48 -3.71 -24.35 -7.27
C GLY A 48 -3.55 -25.47 -6.23
N ASP A 49 -3.51 -25.16 -4.93
CA ASP A 49 -3.27 -26.15 -3.87
C ASP A 49 -4.14 -25.84 -2.64
N SER A 50 -5.26 -26.56 -2.50
CA SER A 50 -6.23 -26.41 -1.40
C SER A 50 -5.57 -26.48 -0.02
N SER A 51 -4.62 -27.39 0.18
CA SER A 51 -3.93 -27.58 1.45
C SER A 51 -3.15 -26.35 1.93
N ARG A 52 -2.80 -25.45 0.99
CA ARG A 52 -2.05 -24.22 1.23
C ARG A 52 -2.86 -22.96 0.93
N GLN A 53 -4.13 -23.10 0.55
CA GLN A 53 -4.96 -21.95 0.24
C GLN A 53 -5.22 -21.12 1.49
N MET A 54 -5.01 -19.82 1.34
CA MET A 54 -5.32 -18.83 2.35
C MET A 54 -6.01 -17.65 1.66
N TYR A 55 -7.04 -17.09 2.27
CA TYR A 55 -7.67 -15.87 1.78
C TYR A 55 -7.34 -14.67 2.67
N PHE A 56 -7.48 -13.46 2.12
CA PHE A 56 -7.45 -12.22 2.88
C PHE A 56 -8.23 -11.10 2.17
N ASN A 57 -8.69 -10.12 2.93
CA ASN A 57 -9.22 -8.85 2.42
C ASN A 57 -8.12 -7.79 2.30
N ARG A 58 -8.27 -6.88 1.31
CA ARG A 58 -7.31 -5.76 1.09
C ARG A 58 -7.36 -4.69 2.18
N ASP A 59 -8.40 -4.66 2.99
CA ASP A 59 -8.62 -3.65 4.04
C ASP A 59 -7.78 -3.88 5.30
N GLY A 60 -6.99 -4.97 5.34
CA GLY A 60 -6.11 -5.30 6.46
C GLY A 60 -6.82 -5.89 7.67
N SER A 61 -8.10 -6.27 7.54
CA SER A 61 -8.89 -6.89 8.61
C SER A 61 -8.38 -8.30 9.00
N ASN A 62 -9.00 -8.87 10.03
CA ASN A 62 -8.81 -10.28 10.40
C ASN A 62 -9.75 -11.22 9.63
N ASP A 63 -10.50 -10.71 8.65
CA ASP A 63 -11.23 -11.53 7.68
C ASP A 63 -10.24 -12.10 6.65
N LYS A 64 -9.48 -13.10 7.12
CA LYS A 64 -8.41 -13.79 6.42
C LYS A 64 -8.16 -15.13 7.09
N GLY A 65 -7.55 -16.06 6.39
CA GLY A 65 -7.18 -17.35 6.97
C GLY A 65 -7.34 -18.50 5.99
N SER A 66 -7.51 -19.69 6.53
CA SER A 66 -7.78 -20.92 5.79
C SER A 66 -9.25 -21.03 5.37
N VAL A 67 -9.60 -22.13 4.71
CA VAL A 67 -11.01 -22.45 4.37
C VAL A 67 -11.93 -22.51 5.58
N ILE A 68 -11.40 -22.90 6.75
CA ILE A 68 -12.15 -22.94 8.01
C ILE A 68 -12.54 -21.53 8.41
N ASP A 69 -11.57 -20.60 8.40
CA ASP A 69 -11.78 -19.20 8.75
C ASP A 69 -12.70 -18.52 7.74
N PHE A 70 -12.61 -18.89 6.45
CA PHE A 70 -13.49 -18.39 5.40
C PHE A 70 -14.95 -18.75 5.67
N VAL A 71 -15.19 -20.03 5.98
CA VAL A 71 -16.53 -20.53 6.32
C VAL A 71 -17.04 -19.91 7.61
N ALA A 72 -16.20 -19.83 8.66
CA ALA A 72 -16.57 -19.23 9.94
C ALA A 72 -17.07 -17.79 9.76
N ASN A 73 -16.28 -16.95 9.07
CA ASN A 73 -16.61 -15.54 8.85
C ASN A 73 -17.85 -15.32 7.95
N ARG A 74 -18.25 -16.34 7.19
CA ARG A 74 -19.39 -16.30 6.26
C ARG A 74 -20.48 -17.30 6.61
N LEU A 75 -20.49 -17.84 7.83
CA LEU A 75 -21.42 -18.92 8.21
C LEU A 75 -22.89 -18.49 8.03
N HIS A 76 -23.19 -17.21 8.28
CA HIS A 76 -24.49 -16.58 8.09
C HIS A 76 -24.99 -16.58 6.62
N ARG A 77 -24.12 -16.79 5.64
CA ARG A 77 -24.48 -16.85 4.20
C ARG A 77 -24.92 -18.24 3.76
N PHE A 78 -24.67 -19.26 4.57
CA PHE A 78 -25.06 -20.63 4.26
C PHE A 78 -26.47 -20.91 4.76
N GLN A 79 -27.28 -21.58 3.94
CA GLN A 79 -28.63 -21.98 4.33
C GLN A 79 -28.59 -23.11 5.37
N GLY A 80 -29.33 -22.93 6.46
CA GLY A 80 -29.59 -23.93 7.49
C GLY A 80 -29.52 -23.37 8.91
N SER A 81 -30.12 -24.09 9.86
CA SER A 81 -29.93 -23.84 11.29
C SER A 81 -28.79 -24.71 11.82
N PHE A 82 -27.84 -24.09 12.52
CA PHE A 82 -26.68 -24.75 13.12
C PHE A 82 -26.82 -24.73 14.63
N ARG A 83 -26.37 -25.80 15.30
CA ARG A 83 -26.45 -25.88 16.79
C ARG A 83 -25.47 -24.91 17.45
N ASN A 84 -24.31 -24.74 16.83
CA ASN A 84 -23.27 -23.79 17.19
C ASN A 84 -22.36 -23.58 15.97
N GLU A 85 -21.41 -22.67 16.10
CA GLU A 85 -20.48 -22.32 15.01
C GLU A 85 -19.66 -23.52 14.53
N ILE A 86 -19.12 -24.34 15.45
CA ILE A 86 -18.30 -25.51 15.11
C ILE A 86 -19.11 -26.55 14.32
N ASP A 87 -20.35 -26.81 14.73
CA ASP A 87 -21.29 -27.67 14.01
C ASP A 87 -21.58 -27.13 12.60
N GLY A 88 -21.81 -25.82 12.49
CA GLY A 88 -22.04 -25.16 11.22
C GLY A 88 -20.86 -25.26 10.26
N ILE A 89 -19.65 -24.95 10.75
CA ILE A 89 -18.41 -25.07 9.98
C ILE A 89 -18.23 -26.51 9.47
N ASN A 90 -18.36 -27.51 10.35
CA ASN A 90 -18.22 -28.91 9.95
C ASN A 90 -19.26 -29.34 8.91
N ARG A 91 -20.51 -28.92 9.06
CA ARG A 91 -21.60 -29.22 8.11
C ARG A 91 -21.38 -28.56 6.76
N VAL A 92 -20.86 -27.35 6.72
CA VAL A 92 -20.52 -26.68 5.47
C VAL A 92 -19.35 -27.40 4.81
N LEU A 93 -18.22 -27.57 5.50
CA LEU A 93 -17.01 -28.18 4.94
C LEU A 93 -17.25 -29.61 4.43
N SER A 94 -18.02 -30.43 5.15
CA SER A 94 -18.37 -31.81 4.72
C SER A 94 -19.13 -31.87 3.40
N ARG A 95 -19.91 -30.85 3.04
CA ARG A 95 -20.61 -30.80 1.74
C ARG A 95 -19.64 -30.66 0.57
N TYR A 96 -18.48 -30.04 0.80
CA TYR A 96 -17.48 -29.79 -0.24
C TYR A 96 -16.33 -30.78 -0.21
N ALA A 97 -16.12 -31.51 0.90
CA ALA A 97 -15.01 -32.45 1.11
C ALA A 97 -14.91 -33.60 0.11
N TYR A 98 -15.92 -33.80 -0.75
CA TYR A 98 -15.94 -34.83 -1.79
C TYR A 98 -16.39 -34.31 -3.16
N ALA A 99 -16.57 -33.00 -3.30
CA ALA A 99 -16.96 -32.39 -4.56
C ALA A 99 -15.74 -32.29 -5.50
N SER A 100 -15.95 -32.49 -6.80
CA SER A 100 -14.88 -32.34 -7.78
C SER A 100 -14.26 -30.94 -7.67
N GLN A 101 -12.96 -30.91 -7.38
CA GLN A 101 -12.19 -29.68 -7.25
C GLN A 101 -12.23 -28.91 -8.60
N PRO A 102 -12.40 -27.58 -8.59
CA PRO A 102 -12.25 -26.79 -9.81
C PRO A 102 -10.85 -27.04 -10.39
N LYS A 103 -10.76 -27.31 -11.69
CA LYS A 103 -9.48 -27.58 -12.35
C LYS A 103 -8.57 -26.36 -12.19
N ALA A 104 -7.41 -26.55 -11.54
CA ALA A 104 -6.41 -25.52 -11.27
C ALA A 104 -6.01 -24.68 -12.50
N SER A 105 -6.18 -25.21 -13.72
CA SER A 105 -5.85 -24.53 -14.98
C SER A 105 -6.74 -23.31 -15.29
N ALA A 106 -7.93 -23.17 -14.71
CA ALA A 106 -8.80 -22.01 -14.95
C ALA A 106 -8.27 -20.72 -14.27
N TYR A 107 -7.42 -20.88 -13.25
CA TYR A 107 -6.88 -19.79 -12.44
C TYR A 107 -5.35 -19.77 -12.46
N ALA A 108 -4.73 -20.37 -13.48
CA ALA A 108 -3.29 -20.41 -13.69
C ALA A 108 -2.75 -18.99 -13.94
N VAL A 109 -2.46 -18.33 -12.82
CA VAL A 109 -1.54 -17.22 -12.67
C VAL A 109 -0.28 -17.49 -13.49
N THR A 110 0.00 -16.67 -14.48
CA THR A 110 1.33 -16.62 -15.10
C THR A 110 2.30 -16.07 -14.05
N GLU A 111 3.43 -16.76 -13.82
CA GLU A 111 4.49 -16.20 -12.98
C GLU A 111 4.86 -14.81 -13.50
N ALA A 112 4.86 -13.82 -12.61
CA ALA A 112 5.24 -12.47 -12.97
C ALA A 112 6.72 -12.49 -13.39
N LYS A 113 6.98 -12.23 -14.66
CA LYS A 113 8.35 -12.06 -15.17
C LYS A 113 9.08 -11.03 -14.29
N PRO A 114 10.35 -11.27 -13.94
CA PRO A 114 11.14 -10.30 -13.19
C PRO A 114 11.26 -8.98 -13.96
N PHE A 115 11.55 -7.90 -13.25
CA PHE A 115 11.84 -6.62 -13.87
C PHE A 115 13.03 -6.75 -14.83
N ASP A 116 12.81 -6.38 -16.07
CA ASP A 116 13.86 -6.26 -17.08
C ASP A 116 14.04 -4.79 -17.42
N LYS A 117 15.17 -4.21 -17.03
CA LYS A 117 15.47 -2.81 -17.33
C LYS A 117 15.61 -2.55 -18.83
N SER A 118 16.11 -3.53 -19.59
CA SER A 118 16.37 -3.38 -21.04
C SER A 118 15.10 -3.24 -21.88
N ARG A 119 13.95 -3.70 -21.35
CA ARG A 119 12.62 -3.46 -21.90
C ARG A 119 12.24 -1.98 -21.97
N PHE A 120 12.84 -1.14 -21.12
CA PHE A 120 12.47 0.26 -21.00
C PHE A 120 13.53 1.16 -21.65
N VAL A 121 13.09 1.95 -22.63
CA VAL A 121 13.93 3.01 -23.21
C VAL A 121 13.90 4.20 -22.26
N GLU A 122 15.00 4.42 -21.55
CA GLU A 122 15.17 5.60 -20.69
C GLU A 122 15.60 6.83 -21.51
N SER A 123 15.14 7.99 -21.08
CA SER A 123 15.65 9.28 -21.53
C SER A 123 15.71 10.26 -20.38
N GLU A 124 16.60 11.26 -20.51
CA GLU A 124 16.74 12.30 -19.50
C GLU A 124 15.46 13.14 -19.39
N ALA A 125 15.03 13.32 -18.15
CA ALA A 125 13.99 14.25 -17.78
C ALA A 125 14.53 15.68 -17.86
N SER A 126 13.65 16.64 -18.14
CA SER A 126 13.92 18.06 -17.95
C SER A 126 12.67 18.74 -17.40
N VAL A 127 12.82 19.89 -16.76
CA VAL A 127 11.68 20.67 -16.25
C VAL A 127 10.62 20.86 -17.34
N PHE A 128 11.04 21.15 -18.57
CA PHE A 128 10.15 21.30 -19.73
C PHE A 128 9.36 20.03 -20.05
N LYS A 129 10.00 18.85 -20.01
CA LYS A 129 9.34 17.56 -20.29
C LYS A 129 8.48 17.06 -19.12
N LEU A 130 8.67 17.59 -17.90
CA LEU A 130 7.92 17.23 -16.70
C LEU A 130 6.71 18.14 -16.45
N HIS A 131 6.11 18.69 -17.52
CA HIS A 131 4.97 19.61 -17.43
C HIS A 131 3.76 19.05 -16.68
N TYR A 132 3.57 17.73 -16.64
CA TYR A 132 2.56 17.08 -15.78
C TYR A 132 2.73 17.45 -14.30
N LEU A 133 3.96 17.39 -13.78
CA LEU A 133 4.25 17.71 -12.37
C LEU A 133 3.97 19.18 -12.07
N ILE A 134 4.20 20.05 -13.04
CA ILE A 134 4.02 21.49 -12.86
C ILE A 134 2.55 21.88 -13.02
N LYS A 135 1.95 21.54 -14.16
CA LYS A 135 0.62 22.02 -14.57
C LYS A 135 -0.53 21.25 -13.94
N GLU A 136 -0.39 19.94 -13.74
CA GLU A 136 -1.46 19.14 -13.13
C GLU A 136 -1.27 18.97 -11.64
N ARG A 137 -0.01 18.93 -11.18
CA ARG A 137 0.32 18.65 -9.78
C ARG A 137 0.76 19.87 -8.98
N GLY A 138 0.89 21.05 -9.60
CA GLY A 138 1.16 22.30 -8.90
C GLY A 138 2.57 22.43 -8.32
N LEU A 139 3.49 21.55 -8.72
CA LEU A 139 4.89 21.66 -8.33
C LEU A 139 5.53 22.82 -9.09
N SER A 140 6.31 23.64 -8.39
CA SER A 140 7.09 24.71 -8.96
C SER A 140 8.21 24.15 -9.84
N SER A 141 8.62 24.93 -10.84
CA SER A 141 9.78 24.59 -11.67
C SER A 141 11.06 24.40 -10.84
N GLU A 142 11.23 25.18 -9.76
CA GLU A 142 12.36 25.08 -8.83
C GLU A 142 12.38 23.71 -8.12
N THR A 143 11.25 23.29 -7.56
CA THR A 143 11.13 21.97 -6.93
C THR A 143 11.36 20.85 -7.94
N VAL A 144 10.76 20.94 -9.14
CA VAL A 144 10.98 19.92 -10.18
C VAL A 144 12.46 19.87 -10.61
N GLN A 145 13.13 21.02 -10.73
CA GLN A 145 14.55 21.10 -11.07
C GLN A 145 15.42 20.44 -10.01
N LEU A 146 15.14 20.65 -8.72
CA LEU A 146 15.88 20.04 -7.63
C LEU A 146 15.76 18.50 -7.63
N PHE A 147 14.55 17.98 -7.86
CA PHE A 147 14.29 16.55 -7.85
C PHE A 147 14.61 15.85 -9.17
N LEU A 148 15.03 16.58 -10.20
CA LEU A 148 15.31 16.06 -11.54
C LEU A 148 16.27 14.85 -11.55
N PRO A 149 17.36 14.82 -10.74
CA PRO A 149 18.27 13.67 -10.69
C PRO A 149 17.60 12.34 -10.32
N TYR A 150 16.46 12.39 -9.62
CA TYR A 150 15.72 11.23 -9.09
C TYR A 150 14.50 10.86 -9.97
N ILE A 151 14.35 11.49 -11.13
CA ILE A 151 13.23 11.28 -12.06
C ILE A 151 13.80 10.85 -13.42
N ARG A 152 13.10 9.95 -14.12
CA ARG A 152 13.41 9.54 -15.49
C ARG A 152 12.18 9.68 -16.38
N LEU A 153 12.41 9.67 -17.69
CA LEU A 153 11.36 9.42 -18.67
C LEU A 153 11.58 8.04 -19.26
N VAL A 154 10.55 7.20 -19.26
CA VAL A 154 10.65 5.83 -19.75
C VAL A 154 9.54 5.48 -20.72
N ARG A 155 9.89 4.75 -21.77
CA ARG A 155 8.95 4.16 -22.72
C ARG A 155 9.11 2.64 -22.73
N ASP A 156 7.99 1.93 -22.63
CA ASP A 156 7.96 0.46 -22.68
C ASP A 156 8.14 0.00 -24.15
N ALA A 157 9.27 -0.62 -24.48
CA ALA A 157 9.60 -1.00 -25.85
C ALA A 157 8.78 -2.20 -26.37
N GLU A 158 8.23 -3.01 -25.47
CA GLU A 158 7.40 -4.18 -25.82
C GLU A 158 5.93 -3.84 -26.05
N LYS A 159 5.53 -2.58 -25.86
CA LYS A 159 4.15 -2.13 -26.09
C LYS A 159 4.07 -1.28 -27.36
N ASP A 160 3.18 -1.68 -28.26
CA ASP A 160 2.82 -0.85 -29.40
C ASP A 160 2.22 0.48 -28.92
N ASN A 161 2.64 1.58 -29.53
CA ASN A 161 2.22 2.95 -29.19
C ASN A 161 2.42 3.33 -27.71
N ALA A 162 3.47 2.79 -27.06
CA ALA A 162 3.79 3.16 -25.69
C ALA A 162 4.10 4.65 -25.53
N TYR A 163 3.32 5.33 -24.70
CA TYR A 163 3.64 6.69 -24.26
C TYR A 163 4.92 6.70 -23.43
N THR A 164 5.72 7.75 -23.58
CA THR A 164 6.78 8.09 -22.64
C THR A 164 6.15 8.58 -21.35
N ASN A 165 6.44 7.91 -20.23
CA ASN A 165 5.90 8.22 -18.92
C ASN A 165 6.98 8.81 -18.01
N ILE A 166 6.56 9.62 -17.05
CA ILE A 166 7.41 10.03 -15.93
C ILE A 166 7.60 8.81 -15.04
N ALA A 167 8.85 8.42 -14.85
CA ALA A 167 9.24 7.33 -14.00
C ALA A 167 9.94 7.86 -12.76
N PHE A 168 9.48 7.36 -11.62
CA PHE A 168 10.18 7.39 -10.35
C PHE A 168 10.84 6.03 -10.17
N PRO A 169 12.17 5.91 -10.40
CA PRO A 169 12.88 4.64 -10.29
C PRO A 169 12.73 4.03 -8.90
N LEU A 170 12.41 2.75 -8.85
CA LEU A 170 12.38 1.99 -7.61
C LEU A 170 13.75 1.31 -7.44
N GLN A 171 14.33 1.47 -6.27
CA GLN A 171 15.59 0.86 -5.87
C GLN A 171 15.45 0.22 -4.51
N ARG A 172 16.29 -0.77 -4.20
CA ARG A 172 16.43 -1.21 -2.80
C ARG A 172 17.02 -0.02 -2.01
N PRO A 173 16.58 0.23 -0.76
CA PRO A 173 17.20 1.25 0.08
C PRO A 173 18.72 1.10 0.13
N ALA A 174 19.46 2.21 0.00
CA ALA A 174 20.92 2.26 -0.11
C ALA A 174 21.55 1.51 -1.31
N SER A 175 20.76 1.13 -2.32
CA SER A 175 21.26 0.61 -3.62
C SER A 175 21.05 1.65 -4.72
N SER A 176 21.90 1.64 -5.73
CA SER A 176 21.73 2.39 -6.98
C SER A 176 21.05 1.58 -8.10
N GLU A 177 20.81 0.29 -7.86
CA GLU A 177 20.18 -0.59 -8.84
C GLU A 177 18.68 -0.30 -8.97
N THR A 178 18.25 0.02 -10.19
CA THR A 178 16.83 0.15 -10.53
C THR A 178 16.18 -1.22 -10.67
N ILE A 179 15.20 -1.51 -9.82
CA ILE A 179 14.44 -2.77 -9.79
C ILE A 179 12.95 -2.58 -10.15
N GLY A 180 12.62 -1.42 -10.71
CA GLY A 180 11.27 -1.10 -11.16
C GLY A 180 11.07 0.39 -11.42
N TYR A 181 9.86 0.76 -11.87
CA TYR A 181 9.45 2.16 -11.99
C TYR A 181 8.03 2.35 -11.49
N ASP A 182 7.83 3.37 -10.65
CA ASP A 182 6.52 3.95 -10.40
C ASP A 182 6.24 5.01 -11.49
N LEU A 183 5.15 4.84 -12.24
CA LEU A 183 4.88 5.58 -13.48
C LEU A 183 3.75 6.59 -13.31
N ARG A 184 3.93 7.78 -13.87
CA ARG A 184 2.93 8.85 -13.93
C ARG A 184 2.83 9.46 -15.31
N ASN A 185 1.62 9.84 -15.68
CA ASN A 185 1.32 10.70 -16.82
C ASN A 185 -0.06 11.35 -16.64
N TYR A 186 -0.44 12.20 -17.57
CA TYR A 186 -1.81 12.72 -17.66
C TYR A 186 -2.83 11.57 -17.69
N GLY A 187 -3.72 11.54 -16.69
CA GLY A 187 -4.72 10.48 -16.57
C GLY A 187 -4.17 9.07 -16.31
N PHE A 188 -2.86 8.92 -16.05
CA PHE A 188 -2.20 7.62 -15.90
C PHE A 188 -1.39 7.52 -14.62
N LYS A 189 -1.65 6.45 -13.86
CA LYS A 189 -0.86 5.99 -12.72
C LYS A 189 -0.64 4.50 -12.90
N GLY A 190 0.60 4.05 -12.83
CA GLY A 190 0.92 2.63 -13.01
C GLY A 190 2.28 2.26 -12.44
N VAL A 191 2.61 0.98 -12.55
CA VAL A 191 3.93 0.46 -12.19
C VAL A 191 4.45 -0.32 -13.40
N ALA A 192 5.72 -0.15 -13.73
CA ALA A 192 6.36 -0.87 -14.83
C ALA A 192 6.26 -2.40 -14.64
N ALA A 193 6.09 -3.12 -15.74
CA ALA A 193 5.98 -4.58 -15.71
C ALA A 193 7.21 -5.22 -15.04
N GLY A 194 6.98 -6.21 -14.18
CA GLY A 194 8.03 -6.93 -13.46
C GLY A 194 8.63 -6.20 -12.25
N SER A 195 8.29 -4.93 -12.01
CA SER A 195 8.85 -4.14 -10.90
C SER A 195 8.74 -4.85 -9.55
N ASP A 196 9.85 -4.91 -8.79
CA ASP A 196 9.88 -5.46 -7.45
C ASP A 196 9.35 -4.43 -6.43
N ARG A 197 8.02 -4.41 -6.27
CA ARG A 197 7.32 -3.55 -5.29
C ARG A 197 7.43 -4.07 -3.85
N LYS A 198 7.98 -5.28 -3.66
CA LYS A 198 8.17 -5.82 -2.31
C LYS A 198 9.40 -5.20 -1.66
N HIS A 199 10.46 -4.94 -2.43
CA HIS A 199 11.71 -4.41 -1.89
C HIS A 199 12.07 -3.01 -2.41
N GLY A 200 11.52 -2.59 -3.55
CA GLY A 200 11.86 -1.33 -4.20
C GLY A 200 11.10 -0.14 -3.64
N VAL A 201 11.80 0.95 -3.40
CA VAL A 201 11.26 2.27 -3.03
C VAL A 201 11.85 3.33 -3.95
N TRP A 202 11.14 4.44 -4.14
CA TRP A 202 11.75 5.62 -4.74
C TRP A 202 12.53 6.39 -3.66
N VAL A 203 13.72 6.87 -4.01
CA VAL A 203 14.60 7.60 -3.08
C VAL A 203 15.09 8.88 -3.74
N ALA A 204 14.92 10.00 -3.04
CA ALA A 204 15.64 11.24 -3.32
C ALA A 204 16.57 11.55 -2.15
N ASP A 205 17.87 11.30 -2.35
CA ASP A 205 18.91 11.44 -1.34
C ASP A 205 19.65 12.77 -1.54
N PHE A 206 19.30 13.77 -0.73
CA PHE A 206 19.95 15.09 -0.77
C PHE A 206 21.26 15.11 0.02
N ALA A 207 21.40 14.23 1.01
CA ALA A 207 22.63 14.07 1.79
C ALA A 207 23.76 13.46 0.95
N GLN A 208 23.41 12.62 -0.05
CA GLN A 208 24.32 11.87 -0.94
C GLN A 208 25.32 10.94 -0.22
N ASN A 209 25.20 10.85 1.10
CA ASN A 209 26.03 10.05 1.97
C ASN A 209 25.19 9.61 3.19
N PRO A 210 24.98 8.30 3.39
CA PRO A 210 24.21 7.79 4.53
C PRO A 210 24.73 8.26 5.90
N VAL A 211 26.03 8.51 6.05
CA VAL A 211 26.64 9.00 7.31
C VAL A 211 26.22 10.43 7.62
N LEU A 212 25.98 11.24 6.59
CA LEU A 212 25.53 12.63 6.74
C LEU A 212 24.02 12.72 6.90
N THR A 213 23.27 11.67 6.57
CA THR A 213 21.80 11.67 6.63
C THR A 213 21.31 11.87 8.06
N ARG A 214 20.65 12.99 8.31
CA ARG A 214 20.05 13.33 9.61
C ARG A 214 18.56 13.07 9.67
N HIS A 215 17.87 13.16 8.54
CA HIS A 215 16.42 13.02 8.47
C HIS A 215 16.00 12.11 7.31
N VAL A 216 15.03 11.23 7.55
CA VAL A 216 14.38 10.44 6.51
C VAL A 216 12.88 10.68 6.54
N TYR A 217 12.33 11.12 5.42
CA TYR A 217 10.91 11.43 5.23
C TYR A 217 10.25 10.35 4.39
N PHE A 218 9.26 9.66 4.96
CA PHE A 218 8.54 8.57 4.32
C PHE A 218 7.19 9.04 3.78
N ALA A 219 6.98 8.87 2.48
CA ALA A 219 5.75 9.19 1.76
C ALA A 219 5.11 7.94 1.14
N GLU A 220 3.81 8.03 0.85
CA GLU A 220 3.13 6.99 0.07
C GLU A 220 3.50 7.06 -1.41
N ASN A 221 3.70 8.27 -1.95
CA ASN A 221 4.11 8.47 -3.32
C ASN A 221 5.11 9.62 -3.49
N PRO A 222 5.84 9.67 -4.63
CA PRO A 222 6.90 10.66 -4.82
C PRO A 222 6.39 12.11 -4.95
N ILE A 223 5.17 12.29 -5.47
CA ILE A 223 4.59 13.62 -5.68
C ILE A 223 4.27 14.26 -4.33
N ASP A 224 3.78 13.51 -3.35
CA ASP A 224 3.58 14.01 -2.00
C ASP A 224 4.89 14.37 -1.30
N ALA A 225 5.95 13.58 -1.51
CA ALA A 225 7.28 13.93 -1.01
C ALA A 225 7.79 15.26 -1.56
N MET A 226 7.65 15.47 -2.88
CA MET A 226 8.01 16.72 -3.53
C MET A 226 7.12 17.89 -3.09
N SER A 227 5.82 17.64 -2.89
CA SER A 227 4.85 18.66 -2.46
C SER A 227 5.14 19.11 -1.02
N PHE A 228 5.46 18.17 -0.12
CA PHE A 228 5.91 18.47 1.24
C PHE A 228 7.19 19.32 1.24
N TYR A 229 8.19 18.94 0.44
CA TYR A 229 9.40 19.75 0.30
C TYR A 229 9.06 21.18 -0.12
N GLN A 230 8.23 21.36 -1.16
CA GLN A 230 7.85 22.68 -1.66
C GLN A 230 7.20 23.57 -0.59
N LEU A 231 6.33 22.98 0.25
CA LEU A 231 5.59 23.71 1.30
C LEU A 231 6.46 24.05 2.52
N GLU A 232 7.53 23.30 2.75
CA GLU A 232 8.33 23.39 3.98
C GLU A 232 9.77 23.87 3.75
N LYS A 233 10.21 24.07 2.49
CA LYS A 233 11.59 24.43 2.14
C LYS A 233 12.09 25.73 2.78
N ASP A 234 11.19 26.66 3.10
CA ASP A 234 11.54 27.93 3.74
C ASP A 234 11.54 27.84 5.27
N LYS A 235 11.05 26.73 5.84
CA LYS A 235 10.93 26.50 7.30
C LYS A 235 11.95 25.48 7.82
N ARG A 236 12.54 24.67 6.94
CA ARG A 236 13.38 23.52 7.30
C ARG A 236 14.53 23.39 6.33
N ASP A 237 15.69 23.02 6.86
CA ASP A 237 16.83 22.62 6.02
C ASP A 237 16.71 21.14 5.63
N PHE A 238 16.70 20.88 4.32
CA PHE A 238 16.64 19.54 3.75
C PHE A 238 17.99 19.02 3.23
N SER A 239 19.08 19.79 3.38
CA SER A 239 20.42 19.45 2.87
C SER A 239 20.90 18.06 3.28
N ASN A 240 20.58 17.63 4.51
CA ASN A 240 20.95 16.32 5.07
C ASN A 240 19.76 15.35 5.17
N SER A 241 18.82 15.45 4.23
CA SER A 241 17.59 14.67 4.24
C SER A 241 17.53 13.65 3.10
N VAL A 242 16.80 12.57 3.35
CA VAL A 242 16.39 11.61 2.34
C VAL A 242 14.88 11.54 2.29
N PHE A 243 14.31 11.60 1.09
CA PHE A 243 12.91 11.29 0.86
C PHE A 243 12.77 9.87 0.33
N VAL A 244 11.85 9.11 0.90
CA VAL A 244 11.53 7.74 0.52
C VAL A 244 10.05 7.66 0.19
N SER A 245 9.71 7.10 -0.97
CA SER A 245 8.33 6.78 -1.33
C SER A 245 8.14 5.30 -1.56
N PHE A 246 7.09 4.74 -0.97
CA PHE A 246 6.74 3.32 -1.13
C PHE A 246 6.02 2.99 -2.45
N GLY A 247 5.61 4.00 -3.24
CA GLY A 247 4.97 3.78 -4.54
C GLY A 247 3.55 3.19 -4.41
N GLY A 248 2.78 3.74 -3.47
CA GLY A 248 1.47 3.26 -3.03
C GLY A 248 1.57 2.40 -1.77
N GLY A 249 0.84 1.28 -1.74
CA GLY A 249 0.75 0.45 -0.54
C GLY A 249 2.12 -0.02 -0.01
N MET A 250 2.32 0.16 1.30
CA MET A 250 3.58 -0.09 1.99
C MET A 250 3.80 -1.59 2.29
N SER A 251 4.95 -2.10 1.87
CA SER A 251 5.41 -3.48 2.12
C SER A 251 6.29 -3.55 3.38
N ARG A 252 6.21 -4.68 4.10
CA ARG A 252 7.09 -4.97 5.24
C ARG A 252 8.58 -4.91 4.88
N MET A 253 8.96 -5.41 3.70
CA MET A 253 10.36 -5.39 3.27
C MET A 253 10.85 -4.01 2.90
N GLN A 254 10.01 -3.15 2.34
CA GLN A 254 10.41 -1.77 2.09
C GLN A 254 10.77 -1.08 3.41
N VAL A 255 9.94 -1.24 4.44
CA VAL A 255 10.17 -0.65 5.76
C VAL A 255 11.43 -1.20 6.43
N GLU A 256 11.58 -2.52 6.51
CA GLU A 256 12.77 -3.13 7.15
C GLU A 256 14.07 -2.71 6.46
N LEU A 257 14.10 -2.71 5.11
CA LEU A 257 15.27 -2.28 4.36
C LEU A 257 15.55 -0.78 4.54
N SER A 258 14.52 0.07 4.55
CA SER A 258 14.71 1.52 4.76
C SER A 258 15.21 1.84 6.16
N LEU A 259 14.69 1.18 7.20
CA LEU A 259 15.17 1.38 8.57
C LEU A 259 16.61 0.90 8.73
N LYS A 260 17.00 -0.18 8.03
CA LYS A 260 18.38 -0.68 8.00
C LYS A 260 19.32 0.26 7.23
N ALA A 261 18.85 0.91 6.17
CA ALA A 261 19.65 1.83 5.36
C ALA A 261 20.01 3.11 6.11
N TRP A 262 19.11 3.62 6.97
CA TRP A 262 19.32 4.85 7.75
C TRP A 262 19.02 4.64 9.25
N PRO A 263 19.83 3.82 9.95
CA PRO A 263 19.54 3.42 11.32
C PRO A 263 19.59 4.59 12.32
N HIS A 264 20.44 5.58 12.08
CA HIS A 264 20.67 6.70 13.01
C HIS A 264 19.93 7.99 12.67
N ALA A 265 19.33 8.11 11.48
CA ALA A 265 18.59 9.30 11.08
C ALA A 265 17.28 9.44 11.87
N GLN A 266 16.81 10.65 12.12
CA GLN A 266 15.46 10.90 12.62
C GLN A 266 14.44 10.50 11.54
N LYS A 267 13.42 9.73 11.94
CA LYS A 267 12.36 9.28 11.02
C LYS A 267 11.19 10.23 11.06
N HIS A 268 10.65 10.53 9.88
CA HIS A 268 9.48 11.36 9.69
C HIS A 268 8.50 10.69 8.73
N THR A 269 7.20 10.79 9.00
CA THR A 269 6.16 10.41 8.02
C THR A 269 5.46 11.62 7.45
N ILE A 270 5.14 11.52 6.17
CA ILE A 270 4.36 12.47 5.39
C ILE A 270 3.26 11.73 4.61
N PHE A 271 2.68 10.70 5.24
CA PHE A 271 1.57 9.92 4.68
C PHE A 271 0.25 10.69 4.67
N ASP A 272 -0.69 10.25 3.85
CA ASP A 272 -2.01 10.81 3.70
C ASP A 272 -2.71 10.99 5.06
N ASN A 273 -3.54 12.02 5.17
CA ASN A 273 -4.38 12.30 6.33
C ASN A 273 -5.70 11.52 6.28
N ASP A 274 -5.62 10.24 5.93
CA ASP A 274 -6.75 9.33 5.93
C ASP A 274 -6.52 8.18 6.91
N TYR A 275 -7.47 7.25 6.95
CA TYR A 275 -7.37 6.05 7.80
C TYR A 275 -6.10 5.24 7.49
N GLN A 276 -5.77 5.05 6.21
CA GLN A 276 -4.68 4.18 5.79
C GLN A 276 -3.31 4.81 6.14
N GLY A 277 -3.14 6.10 5.88
CA GLY A 277 -1.93 6.83 6.22
C GLY A 277 -1.68 6.87 7.74
N LYS A 278 -2.75 6.95 8.55
CA LYS A 278 -2.64 6.84 10.02
C LYS A 278 -2.22 5.45 10.49
N ILE A 279 -2.72 4.39 9.84
CA ILE A 279 -2.26 3.01 10.10
C ILE A 279 -0.79 2.83 9.69
N TYR A 280 -0.36 3.47 8.59
CA TYR A 280 1.04 3.46 8.17
C TYR A 280 1.96 4.17 9.16
N ASP A 281 1.54 5.27 9.78
CA ASP A 281 2.30 5.92 10.86
C ASP A 281 2.55 4.94 12.03
N ILE A 282 1.49 4.25 12.47
CA ILE A 282 1.56 3.26 13.56
C ILE A 282 2.45 2.07 13.16
N TYR A 283 2.33 1.60 11.91
CA TYR A 283 3.16 0.53 11.40
C TYR A 283 4.65 0.87 11.39
N LEU A 284 5.00 2.06 10.92
CA LEU A 284 6.40 2.48 10.91
C LEU A 284 6.93 2.66 12.35
N ALA A 285 6.13 3.26 13.24
CA ALA A 285 6.51 3.45 14.64
C ALA A 285 6.79 2.11 15.35
N THR A 286 5.94 1.11 15.12
CA THR A 286 6.09 -0.24 15.70
C THR A 286 7.26 -1.02 15.10
N ALA A 287 7.53 -0.82 13.80
CA ALA A 287 8.72 -1.36 13.15
C ALA A 287 10.02 -0.75 13.70
N ILE A 288 10.03 0.56 13.98
CA ILE A 288 11.19 1.25 14.58
C ILE A 288 11.55 0.67 15.95
N VAL A 289 10.55 0.40 16.80
CA VAL A 289 10.78 -0.15 18.15
C VAL A 289 10.89 -1.68 18.18
N GLY A 290 10.68 -2.36 17.05
CA GLY A 290 10.72 -3.82 16.95
C GLY A 290 9.57 -4.54 17.67
N LYS A 291 8.41 -3.89 17.84
CA LYS A 291 7.25 -4.44 18.54
C LYS A 291 6.04 -4.57 17.61
N PRO A 292 5.84 -5.72 16.96
CA PRO A 292 4.72 -5.89 16.05
C PRO A 292 3.39 -5.79 16.80
N TYR A 293 2.36 -5.36 16.09
CA TYR A 293 0.99 -5.32 16.60
C TYR A 293 0.06 -6.07 15.65
N THR A 294 -1.10 -6.43 16.17
CA THR A 294 -2.26 -6.80 15.36
C THR A 294 -3.40 -5.84 15.67
N PHE A 295 -4.36 -5.73 14.76
CA PHE A 295 -5.55 -4.95 15.03
C PHE A 295 -6.79 -5.58 14.40
N THR A 296 -7.95 -5.25 14.97
CA THR A 296 -9.27 -5.55 14.42
C THR A 296 -10.03 -4.24 14.31
N LYS A 297 -10.59 -3.97 13.13
CA LYS A 297 -11.49 -2.83 12.93
C LYS A 297 -12.91 -3.25 13.33
N ASN A 298 -13.48 -2.54 14.28
CA ASN A 298 -14.89 -2.64 14.67
C ASN A 298 -15.67 -1.50 14.00
N ALA A 299 -16.97 -1.38 14.29
CA ALA A 299 -17.83 -0.33 13.73
C ALA A 299 -17.28 1.09 14.02
N ASP A 300 -17.01 1.39 15.30
CA ASP A 300 -16.64 2.74 15.76
C ASP A 300 -15.23 2.82 16.35
N SER A 301 -14.54 1.69 16.47
CA SER A 301 -13.22 1.61 17.11
C SER A 301 -12.27 0.65 16.40
N ILE A 302 -10.99 0.76 16.73
CA ILE A 302 -9.95 -0.18 16.33
C ILE A 302 -9.35 -0.76 17.58
N THR A 303 -9.45 -2.08 17.72
CA THR A 303 -8.84 -2.82 18.81
C THR A 303 -7.43 -3.22 18.40
N PHE A 304 -6.43 -2.69 19.10
CA PHE A 304 -5.03 -3.05 18.92
C PHE A 304 -4.60 -4.08 19.96
N SER A 305 -3.78 -5.03 19.54
CA SER A 305 -3.06 -5.96 20.43
C SER A 305 -1.56 -5.84 20.16
N LEU A 306 -0.80 -5.49 21.20
CA LEU A 306 0.66 -5.38 21.16
C LEU A 306 1.22 -5.96 22.46
N ASP A 307 2.13 -6.93 22.33
CA ASP A 307 2.58 -7.79 23.43
C ASP A 307 1.35 -8.40 24.15
N GLU A 308 1.24 -8.25 25.47
CA GLU A 308 0.08 -8.69 26.27
C GLU A 308 -1.01 -7.60 26.42
N LYS A 309 -0.78 -6.40 25.88
CA LYS A 309 -1.73 -5.28 26.00
C LYS A 309 -2.74 -5.29 24.87
N LYS A 310 -4.00 -5.09 25.24
CA LYS A 310 -5.12 -4.88 24.32
C LYS A 310 -5.82 -3.58 24.66
N PHE A 311 -6.05 -2.72 23.67
CA PHE A 311 -6.68 -1.42 23.88
C PHE A 311 -7.43 -0.97 22.62
N ASP A 312 -8.45 -0.14 22.82
CA ASP A 312 -9.29 0.39 21.75
C ASP A 312 -9.00 1.86 21.49
N ILE A 313 -9.02 2.23 20.21
CA ILE A 313 -8.95 3.62 19.77
C ILE A 313 -10.17 3.91 18.90
N PRO A 314 -11.02 4.89 19.25
CA PRO A 314 -12.09 5.35 18.37
C PRO A 314 -11.57 5.78 16.99
N VAL A 315 -12.29 5.43 15.91
CA VAL A 315 -11.83 5.65 14.53
C VAL A 315 -11.55 7.14 14.24
N ASP A 316 -12.38 8.03 14.75
CA ASP A 316 -12.24 9.49 14.64
C ASP A 316 -11.00 10.03 15.37
N LYS A 317 -10.56 9.35 16.44
CA LYS A 317 -9.39 9.70 17.25
C LYS A 317 -8.11 8.96 16.85
N LEU A 318 -8.17 8.12 15.80
CA LEU A 318 -7.01 7.38 15.34
C LEU A 318 -5.85 8.32 15.00
N SER A 319 -4.71 8.09 15.63
CA SER A 319 -3.45 8.79 15.43
C SER A 319 -2.30 7.99 16.05
N LEU A 320 -1.07 8.27 15.61
CA LEU A 320 0.12 7.73 16.28
C LEU A 320 0.16 8.12 17.76
N PHE A 321 -0.18 9.38 18.09
CA PHE A 321 -0.20 9.85 19.47
C PHE A 321 -1.14 9.02 20.36
N ALA A 322 -2.38 8.79 19.91
CA ALA A 322 -3.32 7.96 20.64
C ALA A 322 -2.80 6.52 20.80
N PHE A 323 -2.15 5.98 19.77
CA PHE A 323 -1.54 4.65 19.81
C PHE A 323 -0.39 4.56 20.81
N GLU A 324 0.58 5.49 20.77
CA GLU A 324 1.72 5.52 21.69
C GLU A 324 1.29 5.77 23.14
N LYS A 325 0.24 6.57 23.36
CA LYS A 325 -0.32 6.80 24.69
C LYS A 325 -0.90 5.51 25.29
N ASN A 326 -1.66 4.74 24.52
CA ASN A 326 -2.32 3.53 25.02
C ASN A 326 -1.39 2.31 25.08
N SER A 327 -0.51 2.14 24.09
CA SER A 327 0.48 1.04 24.07
C SER A 327 1.62 1.25 25.08
N GLY A 328 2.00 2.51 25.31
CA GLY A 328 3.18 2.88 26.10
C GLY A 328 4.49 2.83 25.30
N ILE A 329 4.46 2.60 23.99
CA ILE A 329 5.66 2.72 23.16
C ILE A 329 6.08 4.17 23.00
N ARG A 330 7.36 4.37 22.69
CA ARG A 330 7.94 5.66 22.31
C ARG A 330 8.86 5.41 21.11
N SER A 331 8.32 5.58 19.91
CA SER A 331 9.06 5.33 18.68
C SER A 331 10.02 6.46 18.32
N GLY A 332 9.77 7.67 18.84
CA GLY A 332 10.46 8.88 18.41
C GLY A 332 10.11 9.29 16.98
N LEU A 333 9.14 8.65 16.32
CA LEU A 333 8.71 8.98 14.96
C LEU A 333 8.02 10.35 14.95
N GLN A 334 8.40 11.22 14.00
CA GLN A 334 7.76 12.52 13.82
C GLN A 334 6.74 12.46 12.68
N VAL A 335 5.47 12.70 12.98
CA VAL A 335 4.39 12.65 11.99
C VAL A 335 4.06 14.05 11.51
N HIS A 336 4.05 14.26 10.20
CA HIS A 336 3.59 15.50 9.57
C HIS A 336 2.36 15.23 8.73
N LYS A 337 1.22 15.83 9.05
CA LYS A 337 -0.04 15.66 8.30
C LYS A 337 -0.44 16.91 7.52
N PRO A 338 -0.98 16.77 6.30
CA PRO A 338 -1.57 17.87 5.56
C PRO A 338 -2.88 18.30 6.23
N LEU A 339 -2.81 19.32 7.09
CA LEU A 339 -3.97 19.78 7.86
C LEU A 339 -5.08 20.30 6.94
N GLY A 340 -6.29 19.77 7.09
CA GLY A 340 -7.45 20.17 6.28
C GLY A 340 -7.48 19.59 4.86
N HIS A 341 -6.47 18.82 4.46
CA HIS A 341 -6.39 18.20 3.13
C HIS A 341 -6.14 16.69 3.26
N LYS A 342 -6.39 15.94 2.18
CA LYS A 342 -6.17 14.50 2.17
C LYS A 342 -4.68 14.17 2.07
N ASP A 343 -3.97 14.79 1.13
CA ASP A 343 -2.54 14.60 0.90
C ASP A 343 -1.82 15.96 0.71
N TYR A 344 -0.49 15.96 0.56
CA TYR A 344 0.27 17.21 0.40
C TYR A 344 0.12 17.77 -1.01
N ASN A 345 -0.08 16.93 -2.01
CA ASN A 345 -0.32 17.39 -3.37
C ASN A 345 -1.63 18.17 -3.49
N ASP A 346 -2.67 17.77 -2.75
CA ASP A 346 -3.94 18.49 -2.69
C ASP A 346 -3.76 19.95 -2.24
N ILE A 347 -2.84 20.25 -1.32
CA ILE A 347 -2.61 21.63 -0.84
C ILE A 347 -2.15 22.54 -1.97
N ILE A 348 -1.27 22.04 -2.84
CA ILE A 348 -0.67 22.82 -3.95
C ILE A 348 -1.38 22.59 -5.29
N HIS A 349 -2.43 21.77 -5.32
CA HIS A 349 -3.09 21.40 -6.56
C HIS A 349 -3.71 22.65 -7.21
N PRO A 350 -3.50 22.89 -8.52
CA PRO A 350 -3.99 24.10 -9.19
C PRO A 350 -5.51 24.35 -9.10
N LYS A 351 -6.33 23.31 -8.88
CA LYS A 351 -7.77 23.46 -8.67
C LYS A 351 -8.09 24.14 -7.34
N ASN A 352 -7.31 23.84 -6.30
CA ASN A 352 -7.49 24.42 -4.97
C ASN A 352 -6.85 25.82 -4.88
N ASP A 353 -5.86 26.12 -5.71
CA ASP A 353 -5.30 27.47 -5.85
C ASP A 353 -6.28 28.45 -6.53
N GLN A 354 -7.20 27.97 -7.38
CA GLN A 354 -8.23 28.81 -8.00
C GLN A 354 -9.38 29.17 -7.03
N GLU A 355 -9.76 28.28 -6.12
CA GLU A 355 -10.79 28.56 -5.11
C GLU A 355 -10.33 29.62 -4.09
N ASN A 356 -9.05 29.62 -3.73
CA ASN A 356 -8.46 30.63 -2.84
C ASN A 356 -8.30 32.03 -3.47
N ARG A 357 -8.51 32.17 -4.79
CA ARG A 357 -8.43 33.44 -5.52
C ARG A 357 -9.78 34.10 -5.81
N ILE A 358 -10.91 33.52 -5.37
CA ILE A 358 -12.20 34.20 -5.45
C ILE A 358 -12.28 35.18 -4.28
N PRO A 359 -12.21 36.50 -4.49
CA PRO A 359 -12.33 37.45 -3.38
C PRO A 359 -13.73 37.31 -2.77
N MET A 360 -13.79 37.21 -1.44
CA MET A 360 -15.02 37.39 -0.67
C MET A 360 -15.75 38.62 -1.23
N LYS A 361 -16.91 38.40 -1.86
CA LYS A 361 -17.81 39.49 -2.22
C LYS A 361 -18.09 40.27 -0.95
N VAL A 362 -17.58 41.50 -0.90
CA VAL A 362 -17.97 42.50 0.09
C VAL A 362 -19.50 42.62 0.00
N LYS A 363 -20.20 42.21 1.06
CA LYS A 363 -21.59 42.59 1.23
C LYS A 363 -21.61 44.08 1.50
N LEU A 364 -22.10 44.86 0.54
CA LEU A 364 -22.61 46.21 0.77
C LEU A 364 -23.93 46.12 1.55
#